data_AF-A0A1V2IB69-F1
#
_entry.id   AF-A0A1V2IB69-F1
#
_cell.length_a   1.000
_cell.length_b   1.000
_cell.length_c   1.000
_cell.angle_alpha   90.00
_cell.angle_beta   90.00
_cell.angle_gamma   90.00
#
_symmetry.space_group_name_H-M   'P 1'
#
loop_
_entity.id
_entity.type
_entity.pdbx_description
1 polymer ?
#
loop_
_entity_poly.entity_id
_entity_poly.type
_entity_poly.pdbx_seq_one_letter_code
_entity_poly.pdbx_strand_id
1 'polypeptide(L)'
;MPEDALAPVTEPDLHVTYANDEFLLATKLIAQRRKDSLDILELAARTGMMDATADKLEALIYRHSTDVGAFEFIVDGTDIPTEIRLLAEHAAQLLARARSLDG
;
A
#
# COMPACT_ATOMS: atom_id res chain seq x y z
N MET A 1 37.17 -24.92 14.64
CA MET A 1 36.12 -24.33 13.77
C MET A 1 35.56 -25.48 12.94
N PRO A 2 34.23 -25.66 12.84
CA PRO A 2 33.68 -26.72 12.01
C PRO A 2 34.04 -26.45 10.54
N GLU A 3 34.49 -27.48 9.82
CA GLU A 3 34.96 -27.41 8.42
C GLU A 3 33.89 -26.91 7.44
N ASP A 4 32.62 -26.96 7.84
CA ASP A 4 31.48 -26.65 6.97
C ASP A 4 31.14 -25.15 6.89
N ALA A 5 31.76 -24.31 7.72
CA ALA A 5 31.47 -22.87 7.75
C ALA A 5 31.99 -22.09 6.51
N LEU A 6 32.81 -22.74 5.67
CA LEU A 6 33.44 -22.15 4.48
C LEU A 6 32.99 -22.81 3.17
N ALA A 7 32.02 -23.73 3.22
CA ALA A 7 31.48 -24.34 2.01
C ALA A 7 30.69 -23.27 1.22
N PRO A 8 31.04 -22.99 -0.05
CA PRO A 8 30.31 -22.02 -0.86
C PRO A 8 28.89 -22.54 -1.12
N VAL A 9 27.89 -21.76 -0.72
CA VAL A 9 26.48 -22.04 -1.00
C VAL A 9 26.26 -21.97 -2.51
N THR A 10 25.92 -23.10 -3.14
CA THR A 10 25.79 -23.23 -4.60
C THR A 10 24.46 -22.73 -5.16
N GLU A 11 23.44 -22.56 -4.31
CA GLU A 11 22.10 -22.09 -4.71
C GLU A 11 21.56 -21.10 -3.65
N PRO A 12 20.93 -19.98 -4.04
CA PRO A 12 20.37 -19.04 -3.06
C PRO A 12 19.26 -19.71 -2.22
N ASP A 13 19.52 -19.96 -0.94
CA ASP A 13 18.53 -20.52 0.03
C ASP A 13 17.61 -19.44 0.64
N LEU A 14 17.43 -18.31 -0.06
CA LEU A 14 16.57 -17.21 0.40
C LEU A 14 15.16 -17.37 -0.16
N HIS A 15 14.26 -17.85 0.69
CA HIS A 15 12.83 -17.85 0.40
C HIS A 15 12.21 -16.50 0.80
N VAL A 16 11.80 -15.71 -0.19
CA VAL A 16 11.08 -14.44 0.02
C VAL A 16 9.59 -14.66 -0.17
N THR A 17 8.79 -14.27 0.82
CA THR A 17 7.33 -14.20 0.69
C THR A 17 6.93 -12.75 0.43
N TYR A 18 6.22 -12.52 -0.67
CA TYR A 18 5.71 -11.19 -1.01
C TYR A 18 4.29 -11.00 -0.49
N ALA A 19 3.98 -9.81 -0.01
CA ALA A 19 2.60 -9.42 0.23
C ALA A 19 1.86 -9.28 -1.10
N ASN A 20 0.54 -9.50 -1.09
CA ASN A 20 -0.27 -9.32 -2.28
C ASN A 20 -0.44 -7.83 -2.63
N ASP A 21 -0.77 -7.56 -3.90
CA ASP A 21 -0.84 -6.20 -4.43
C ASP A 21 -1.95 -5.36 -3.77
N GLU A 22 -3.07 -5.98 -3.38
CA GLU A 22 -4.17 -5.29 -2.66
C GLU A 22 -3.74 -4.79 -1.27
N PHE A 23 -2.98 -5.61 -0.54
CA PHE A 23 -2.41 -5.25 0.76
C PHE A 23 -1.35 -4.17 0.63
N LEU A 24 -0.48 -4.27 -0.40
CA LEU A 24 0.52 -3.24 -0.68
C LEU A 24 -0.15 -1.91 -1.04
N LEU A 25 -1.22 -1.95 -1.85
CA LEU A 25 -2.00 -0.78 -2.18
C LEU A 25 -2.62 -0.16 -0.92
N ALA A 26 -3.30 -0.95 -0.09
CA ALA A 26 -3.87 -0.48 1.18
C ALA A 26 -2.81 0.19 2.06
N THR A 27 -1.63 -0.42 2.20
CA THR A 27 -0.53 0.12 2.99
C THR A 27 -0.02 1.45 2.43
N LYS A 28 0.07 1.57 1.10
CA LYS A 28 0.49 2.81 0.43
C LYS A 28 -0.55 3.93 0.55
N LEU A 29 -1.84 3.59 0.51
CA LEU A 29 -2.93 4.54 0.73
C LEU A 29 -2.91 5.13 2.14
N ILE A 30 -2.49 4.36 3.15
CA ILE A 30 -2.36 4.85 4.53
C ILE A 30 -1.13 5.72 4.70
N ALA A 31 0.00 5.32 4.11
CA ALA A 31 1.26 6.05 4.25
C ALA A 31 1.28 7.39 3.48
N GLN A 32 0.63 7.43 2.32
CA GLN A 32 0.41 8.59 1.43
C GLN A 32 1.45 9.70 1.47
N ARG A 33 2.74 9.35 1.35
CA ARG A 33 3.80 10.35 1.21
C ARG A 33 3.83 10.83 -0.23
N ARG A 34 4.35 12.03 -0.45
CA ARG A 34 4.53 12.62 -1.80
C ARG A 34 5.28 11.71 -2.79
N LYS A 35 6.11 10.78 -2.27
CA LYS A 35 6.88 9.81 -3.07
C LYS A 35 6.08 8.55 -3.42
N ASP A 36 5.00 8.26 -2.69
CA ASP A 36 4.18 7.05 -2.88
C ASP A 36 3.17 7.19 -4.03
N SER A 37 3.02 8.38 -4.64
CA SER A 37 2.02 8.59 -5.70
C SER A 37 2.22 7.70 -6.94
N LEU A 38 3.47 7.43 -7.33
CA LEU A 38 3.76 6.51 -8.43
C LEU A 38 3.44 5.05 -8.05
N ASP A 39 3.79 4.64 -6.84
CA ASP A 39 3.49 3.30 -6.33
C ASP A 39 1.99 3.07 -6.25
N ILE A 40 1.21 4.07 -5.79
CA ILE A 40 -0.25 4.00 -5.75
C ILE A 40 -0.83 3.82 -7.15
N LEU A 41 -0.31 4.53 -8.16
CA LEU A 41 -0.76 4.40 -9.54
C LEU A 41 -0.44 3.01 -10.11
N GLU A 42 0.79 2.53 -9.92
CA GLU A 42 1.20 1.21 -10.39
C GLU A 42 0.36 0.09 -9.75
N LEU A 43 0.20 0.13 -8.43
CA LEU A 43 -0.58 -0.85 -7.69
C LEU A 43 -2.07 -0.76 -8.03
N ALA A 44 -2.62 0.44 -8.25
CA ALA A 44 -3.99 0.60 -8.71
C ALA A 44 -4.20 0.00 -10.11
N ALA A 45 -3.22 0.12 -11.01
CA ALA A 45 -3.27 -0.52 -12.32
C ALA A 45 -3.27 -2.06 -12.21
N ARG A 46 -2.37 -2.60 -11.38
CA ARG A 46 -2.22 -4.06 -11.17
C ARG A 46 -3.42 -4.71 -10.48
N THR A 47 -4.09 -3.96 -9.61
CA THR A 47 -5.28 -4.42 -8.85
C THR A 47 -6.60 -4.08 -9.54
N GLY A 48 -6.59 -3.40 -10.70
CA GLY A 48 -7.82 -2.94 -11.37
C GLY A 48 -8.57 -1.84 -10.62
N MET A 49 -7.90 -1.14 -9.71
CA MET A 49 -8.44 -0.04 -8.90
C MET A 49 -8.22 1.34 -9.52
N MET A 50 -7.77 1.44 -10.78
CA MET A 50 -7.55 2.73 -11.45
C MET A 50 -8.81 3.60 -11.50
N ASP A 51 -9.99 3.01 -11.50
CA ASP A 51 -11.29 3.70 -11.48
C ASP A 51 -11.99 3.62 -10.11
N ALA A 52 -11.25 3.28 -9.05
CA ALA A 52 -11.81 3.18 -7.71
C ALA A 52 -12.29 4.56 -7.21
N THR A 53 -13.49 4.57 -6.64
CA THR A 53 -14.00 5.70 -5.87
C THR A 53 -13.33 5.74 -4.50
N ALA A 54 -13.42 6.88 -3.82
CA ALA A 54 -12.94 7.00 -2.43
C ALA A 54 -13.54 5.90 -1.54
N ASP A 55 -14.84 5.59 -1.67
CA ASP A 55 -15.49 4.53 -0.88
C ASP A 55 -14.86 3.14 -1.10
N LYS A 56 -14.45 2.82 -2.34
CA LYS A 56 -13.79 1.55 -2.66
C LYS A 56 -12.38 1.50 -2.07
N LEU A 57 -11.64 2.61 -2.13
CA LEU A 57 -10.29 2.72 -1.56
C LEU A 57 -10.33 2.67 -0.02
N GLU A 58 -11.31 3.33 0.58
CA GLU A 58 -11.59 3.28 2.02
C GLU A 58 -11.93 1.86 2.49
N ALA A 59 -12.83 1.17 1.78
CA ALA A 59 -13.14 -0.23 2.07
C ALA A 59 -11.92 -1.15 1.92
N LEU A 60 -11.01 -0.86 0.98
CA LEU A 60 -9.76 -1.60 0.81
C LEU A 60 -8.81 -1.39 2.00
N ILE A 61 -8.69 -0.15 2.49
CA ILE A 61 -7.92 0.18 3.70
C ILE A 61 -8.47 -0.63 4.89
N TYR A 62 -9.78 -0.56 5.15
CA TYR A 62 -10.37 -1.30 6.28
C TYR A 62 -10.27 -2.83 6.15
N ARG A 63 -10.31 -3.37 4.94
CA ARG A 63 -10.14 -4.81 4.71
C ARG A 63 -8.77 -5.31 5.14
N HIS A 64 -7.72 -4.52 4.91
CA HIS A 64 -6.33 -4.93 5.12
C HIS A 64 -5.68 -4.36 6.38
N SER A 65 -6.38 -3.49 7.10
CA SER A 65 -5.88 -2.87 8.32
C SER A 65 -6.79 -3.21 9.48
N THR A 66 -6.66 -4.44 9.96
CA THR A 66 -7.45 -5.00 11.06
C THR A 66 -6.99 -4.54 12.44
N ASP A 67 -5.83 -3.88 12.54
CA ASP A 67 -5.29 -3.34 13.79
C ASP A 67 -5.43 -1.82 13.82
N VAL A 68 -6.47 -1.35 14.51
CA VAL A 68 -6.77 0.08 14.68
C VAL A 68 -5.65 0.79 15.48
N GLY A 69 -4.97 0.09 16.39
CA GLY A 69 -3.88 0.65 17.19
C GLY A 69 -2.63 0.97 16.36
N ALA A 70 -2.44 0.32 15.21
CA ALA A 70 -1.38 0.66 14.27
C ALA A 70 -1.63 2.00 13.55
N PHE A 71 -2.90 2.44 13.46
CA PHE A 71 -3.25 3.72 12.84
C PHE A 71 -2.97 4.91 13.75
N GLU A 72 -3.14 4.79 15.07
CA GLU A 72 -2.88 5.88 16.02
C GLU A 72 -1.44 6.41 15.96
N PHE A 73 -0.49 5.60 15.48
CA PHE A 73 0.91 6.01 15.30
C PHE A 73 1.21 6.64 13.93
N ILE A 74 0.37 6.35 12.92
CA ILE A 74 0.60 6.74 11.52
C ILE A 74 -0.26 7.95 11.13
N VAL A 75 -1.46 7.99 11.69
CA VAL A 75 -2.46 9.03 11.51
C VAL A 75 -2.39 9.89 12.77
N ASP A 76 -1.74 11.05 12.67
CA ASP A 76 -1.56 12.03 13.75
C ASP A 76 -2.91 12.68 14.13
N GLY A 77 -3.87 11.88 14.60
CA GLY A 77 -5.27 12.29 14.68
C GLY A 77 -6.08 11.49 15.70
N THR A 78 -6.96 12.20 16.41
CA THR A 78 -7.93 11.64 17.36
C THR A 78 -9.18 11.04 16.68
N ASP A 79 -9.34 11.23 15.37
CA ASP A 79 -10.48 10.72 14.57
C ASP A 79 -10.00 9.94 13.34
N ILE A 80 -9.63 8.67 13.58
CA ILE A 80 -9.10 7.74 12.58
C ILE A 80 -10.05 7.58 11.37
N PRO A 81 -11.38 7.41 11.53
CA PRO A 81 -12.29 7.32 10.40
C PRO A 81 -12.22 8.51 9.44
N THR A 82 -12.20 9.74 9.97
CA THR A 82 -12.14 10.96 9.14
C THR A 82 -10.82 11.05 8.38
N GLU A 83 -9.71 10.68 9.00
CA GLU A 83 -8.40 10.68 8.35
C GLU A 83 -8.28 9.61 7.27
N ILE A 84 -8.77 8.38 7.53
CA ILE A 84 -8.84 7.32 6.51
C ILE A 84 -9.69 7.81 5.32
N ARG A 85 -10.80 8.50 5.59
CA ARG A 85 -11.65 9.07 4.55
C ARG A 85 -10.90 10.11 3.71
N LEU A 86 -10.19 11.04 4.33
CA LEU A 86 -9.40 12.06 3.63
C LEU A 86 -8.31 11.43 2.75
N LEU A 87 -7.63 10.40 3.26
CA LEU A 87 -6.66 9.62 2.51
C LEU A 87 -7.31 8.97 1.28
N ALA A 88 -8.46 8.32 1.44
CA ALA A 88 -9.17 7.71 0.32
C ALA A 88 -9.59 8.73 -0.75
N GLU A 89 -10.03 9.92 -0.33
CA GLU A 89 -10.39 11.03 -1.23
C GLU A 89 -9.18 11.58 -2.00
N HIS A 90 -8.05 11.80 -1.33
CA HIS A 90 -6.82 12.25 -1.97
C HIS A 90 -6.32 11.24 -3.01
N ALA A 91 -6.35 9.95 -2.68
CA ALA A 91 -5.97 8.90 -3.61
C ALA A 91 -6.92 8.85 -4.82
N ALA A 92 -8.24 8.92 -4.60
CA ALA A 92 -9.21 8.97 -5.69
C ALA A 92 -8.98 10.17 -6.63
N GLN A 93 -8.63 11.33 -6.08
CA GLN A 93 -8.27 12.52 -6.87
C GLN A 93 -6.97 12.33 -7.65
N LEU A 94 -5.96 11.70 -7.06
CA LEU A 94 -4.71 11.35 -7.73
C LEU A 94 -4.97 10.44 -8.94
N LEU A 95 -5.73 9.36 -8.75
CA LEU A 95 -6.09 8.43 -9.81
C LEU A 95 -6.87 9.13 -10.92
N ALA A 96 -7.84 9.98 -10.57
CA ALA A 96 -8.62 10.74 -11.53
C ALA A 96 -7.76 11.68 -12.39
N ARG A 97 -6.78 12.34 -11.76
CA ARG A 97 -5.83 13.21 -12.47
C ARG A 97 -4.94 12.43 -13.44
N ALA A 98 -4.42 11.27 -13.03
CA ALA A 98 -3.59 10.44 -13.89
C ALA A 98 -4.35 10.02 -15.16
N ARG A 99 -5.61 9.57 -15.02
CA ARG A 99 -6.46 9.23 -16.18
C ARG A 99 -6.71 10.41 -17.12
N SER A 100 -6.81 11.63 -16.58
CA SER A 100 -6.97 12.84 -17.41
C SER A 100 -5.72 13.26 -18.16
N LEU A 101 -4.54 12.74 -17.79
CA LEU A 101 -3.26 13.01 -18.44
C LEU A 101 -2.91 11.97 -19.50
N ASP A 102 -3.50 10.77 -19.41
CA ASP A 102 -3.30 9.66 -20.35
C ASP A 102 -4.33 9.63 -21.51
N GLY A 103 -5.30 10.56 -21.53
CA GLY A 103 -6.34 10.70 -22.56
C GLY A 103 -6.18 11.96 -23.41
#